data_AF-A0AAN7VEY9-F1
#
_entry.id   AF-A0AAN7VEY9-F1
#
_cell.length_a   1.000
_cell.length_b   1.000
_cell.length_c   1.000
_cell.angle_alpha   90.00
_cell.angle_beta   90.00
_cell.angle_gamma   90.00
#
_symmetry.space_group_name_H-M   'P 1'
#
loop_
_entity.id
_entity.type
_entity.pdbx_description
1 polymer ?
#
loop_
_entity_poly.entity_id
_entity_poly.type
_entity_poly.pdbx_seq_one_letter_code
_entity_poly.pdbx_strand_id
1 'polypeptide(L)' 'MNNTERNSAYDCPICYEKLENRNISATQCGHVFCTQCLVQTIGVSKICPTCRTELTLEKIHPLYL' A
#
# COMPACT_ATOMS: atom_id res chain seq x y z
N MET A 1 -24.34 5.95 20.19
CA MET A 1 -22.98 5.51 20.56
C MET A 1 -22.05 6.03 19.49
N ASN A 2 -21.14 6.91 19.92
CA ASN A 2 -20.44 7.86 19.06
C ASN A 2 -19.27 7.22 18.30
N ASN A 3 -19.20 7.62 17.03
CA ASN A 3 -18.00 7.99 16.28
C ASN A 3 -17.24 6.91 15.51
N THR A 4 -17.67 6.73 14.26
CA THR A 4 -16.84 6.86 13.05
C THR A 4 -15.35 6.50 13.21
N GLU A 5 -15.04 5.21 13.22
CA GLU A 5 -13.73 4.73 12.77
C GLU A 5 -13.68 4.90 11.25
N ARG A 6 -13.46 6.15 10.81
CA ARG A 6 -13.09 6.42 9.42
C ARG A 6 -11.81 5.66 9.20
N ASN A 7 -11.87 4.57 8.43
CA ASN A 7 -10.72 3.96 7.77
C ASN A 7 -9.81 5.12 7.35
N SER A 8 -8.74 5.31 8.10
CA SER A 8 -7.95 6.51 7.96
C SER A 8 -7.29 6.38 6.59
N ALA A 9 -7.14 7.46 5.83
CA ALA A 9 -6.43 7.44 4.54
C ALA A 9 -4.93 7.04 4.68
N TYR A 10 -4.57 6.48 5.83
CA TYR A 10 -3.28 6.16 6.37
C TYR A 10 -3.23 4.70 6.84
N ASP A 11 -4.17 3.83 6.48
CA ASP A 11 -4.09 2.39 6.80
C ASP A 11 -3.78 1.58 5.53
N CYS A 12 -2.95 0.55 5.67
CA CYS A 12 -2.58 -0.34 4.57
C CYS A 12 -3.80 -1.19 4.19
N PRO A 13 -4.28 -1.18 2.93
CA PRO A 13 -5.47 -1.93 2.55
C PRO A 13 -5.28 -3.45 2.50
N ILE A 14 -4.06 -3.95 2.80
CA ILE A 14 -3.72 -5.37 2.81
C ILE A 14 -3.67 -5.91 4.24
N CYS A 15 -2.85 -5.31 5.12
CA CYS A 15 -2.70 -5.75 6.52
C CYS A 15 -3.53 -4.94 7.52
N TYR A 16 -4.15 -3.84 7.10
CA TYR A 16 -4.92 -2.91 7.94
C TYR A 16 -4.10 -2.25 9.06
N GLU A 17 -2.77 -2.28 8.96
CA GLU A 17 -1.87 -1.53 9.85
C GLU A 17 -1.66 -0.10 9.37
N LYS A 18 -1.30 0.80 10.29
CA LYS A 18 -1.02 2.20 9.99
C LYS A 18 0.20 2.34 9.08
N LEU A 19 0.04 3.16 8.06
CA LEU A 19 1.04 3.64 7.11
C LEU A 19 1.85 4.77 7.78
N GLU A 20 2.75 4.39 8.67
CA GLU A 20 3.67 5.33 9.35
C GLU A 20 4.82 5.75 8.42
N ASN A 21 5.33 6.98 8.58
CA ASN A 21 6.25 7.70 7.67
C ASN A 21 7.48 6.94 7.11
N ARG A 22 7.83 5.77 7.63
CA ARG A 22 9.03 5.00 7.24
C ARG A 22 8.77 3.67 6.54
N ASN A 23 7.51 3.21 6.47
CA ASN A 23 7.18 1.87 5.97
C ASN A 23 6.16 1.88 4.83
N ILE A 24 6.12 2.97 4.04
CA ILE A 24 5.10 3.17 3.03
C ILE A 24 5.74 3.24 1.64
N SER A 25 5.09 2.60 0.68
CA SER A 25 5.50 2.61 -0.72
C SER A 25 4.30 2.85 -1.61
N ALA A 26 4.50 3.66 -2.63
CA ALA A 26 3.53 3.85 -3.69
C ALA A 26 3.94 3.05 -4.93
N THR A 27 2.92 2.60 -5.63
CA THR A 27 3.04 2.02 -6.97
C THR A 27 3.00 3.13 -8.02
N GLN A 28 3.54 2.89 -9.21
CA GLN A 28 3.39 3.81 -10.35
C GLN A 28 1.94 4.14 -10.73
N CYS A 29 0.98 3.27 -10.36
CA CYS A 29 -0.44 3.55 -10.57
C CYS A 29 -1.06 4.45 -9.49
N GLY A 30 -0.27 4.92 -8.52
CA GLY A 30 -0.69 5.89 -7.50
C GLY A 30 -1.24 5.28 -6.21
N HIS A 31 -1.41 3.96 -6.12
CA HIS A 31 -1.89 3.30 -4.90
C HIS A 31 -0.77 3.07 -3.89
N VAL A 32 -1.08 3.31 -2.61
CA VAL A 32 -0.16 3.28 -1.48
C VAL A 32 -0.44 2.08 -0.59
N PHE A 33 0.64 1.43 -0.15
CA PHE A 33 0.61 0.26 0.73
C PHE A 33 1.80 0.33 1.69
N CYS A 34 1.81 -0.51 2.73
CA CYS A 34 3.05 -0.72 3.46
C CYS A 34 4.04 -1.48 2.57
N THR A 35 5.33 -1.15 2.68
CA THR A 35 6.38 -1.70 1.83
C THR A 35 6.41 -3.23 1.88
N GLN A 36 6.21 -3.81 3.07
CA GLN A 36 6.20 -5.26 3.25
C GLN A 36 5.08 -5.94 2.43
N CYS A 37 3.84 -5.49 2.57
CA CYS A 37 2.73 -6.07 1.84
C CYS A 37 2.85 -5.86 0.33
N LEU A 38 3.40 -4.72 -0.11
CA LEU A 38 3.61 -4.46 -1.53
C LEU A 38 4.64 -5.41 -2.14
N VAL A 39 5.78 -5.61 -1.48
CA VAL A 39 6.83 -6.56 -1.93
C VAL A 39 6.29 -7.99 -1.96
N GLN A 40 5.55 -8.41 -0.93
CA GLN A 40 4.91 -9.73 -0.90
C GLN A 40 3.93 -9.92 -2.07
N THR A 41 3.07 -8.93 -2.32
CA THR A 41 2.09 -8.98 -3.42
C THR A 41 2.77 -9.11 -4.77
N ILE A 42 3.86 -8.35 -5.00
CA ILE A 42 4.63 -8.43 -6.24
C ILE A 42 5.29 -9.80 -6.39
N GLY A 43 5.76 -10.41 -5.30
CA GLY A 43 6.31 -11.77 -5.31
C GLY A 43 5.29 -12.85 -5.69
N VAL A 44 4.00 -12.64 -5.37
CA VAL A 44 2.94 -13.63 -5.61
C VAL A 44 2.23 -13.42 -6.96
N SER A 45 1.79 -12.19 -7.27
CA SER A 45 0.84 -11.95 -8.36
C SER A 45 1.20 -10.81 -9.32
N LYS A 46 2.23 -10.00 -9.00
CA LYS A 46 2.68 -8.87 -9.85
C LYS A 46 1.54 -7.95 -10.33
N ILE A 47 0.49 -7.80 -9.54
CA ILE A 47 -0.65 -6.91 -9.84
C ILE A 47 -0.97 -6.03 -8.64
N CYS A 48 -1.46 -4.83 -8.90
CA CYS A 48 -1.92 -3.91 -7.87
C CYS A 48 -3.20 -4.46 -7.22
N PRO A 49 -3.26 -4.61 -5.88
CA PRO A 49 -4.46 -5.07 -5.19
C PRO A 49 -5.68 -4.16 -5.37
N THR A 50 -5.46 -2.86 -5.64
CA THR A 50 -6.54 -1.88 -5.75
C THR A 50 -7.09 -1.76 -7.17
N CYS A 51 -6.24 -1.60 -8.19
CA CYS A 51 -6.67 -1.36 -9.57
C CYS A 51 -6.29 -2.44 -10.57
N ARG A 52 -5.58 -3.49 -10.14
CA ARG A 52 -5.12 -4.62 -10.96
C ARG A 52 -4.13 -4.28 -12.07
N THR A 53 -3.58 -3.06 -12.10
CA THR A 53 -2.45 -2.72 -12.97
C THR A 53 -1.24 -3.59 -12.66
N GLU A 54 -0.52 -4.03 -13.69
CA GLU A 54 0.70 -4.83 -13.53
C GLU A 54 1.80 -4.06 -12.78
N LEU A 55 2.39 -4.73 -11.79
CA LEU A 55 3.45 -4.22 -10.93
C LEU A 55 4.76 -4.98 -11.13
N THR A 56 5.87 -4.25 -11.09
CA THR A 56 7.21 -4.83 -10.95
C THR A 56 7.93 -4.14 -9.79
N LEU A 57 8.97 -4.77 -9.24
CA LEU A 57 9.76 -4.19 -8.14
C LEU A 57 10.42 -2.86 -8.51
N GLU A 58 10.71 -2.65 -9.79
CA GLU A 58 11.26 -1.38 -10.31
C GLU A 58 10.21 -0.27 -10.38
N LYS A 59 8.92 -0.61 -10.27
CA LYS A 59 7.77 0.30 -10.39
C LYS A 59 7.16 0.66 -9.04
N ILE A 60 7.88 0.41 -7.94
CA ILE A 60 7.50 0.87 -6.60
C ILE A 60 8.53 1.86 -6.08
N HIS A 61 8.07 2.87 -5.36
CA HIS A 61 8.95 3.84 -4.73
C HIS A 61 8.55 4.07 -3.28
N PRO A 62 9.51 4.04 -2.33
CA PRO A 62 9.23 4.41 -0.95
C PRO A 62 8.84 5.88 -0.87
N LEU A 63 7.89 6.18 0.01
CA LEU A 63 7.50 7.55 0.32
C LEU A 63 8.10 7.93 1.68
N TYR A 64 8.81 9.06 1.70
CA TYR A 64 9.33 9.66 2.92
C TYR A 64 8.50 10.92 3.18
N LEU A 65 7.49 10.80 4.05
CA LEU A 65 6.63 11.90 4.49
C LEU A 65 7.12 12.45 5.84
#